data_AF-A0A2A2IFJ4-F1
#
_entry.id   AF-A0A2A2IFJ4-F1
#
_cell.length_a   1.000
_cell.length_b   1.000
_cell.length_c   1.000
_cell.angle_alpha   90.00
_cell.angle_beta   90.00
_cell.angle_gamma   90.00
#
_symmetry.space_group_name_H-M   'P 1'
#
loop_
_entity.id
_entity.type
_entity.pdbx_description
1 polymer ?
#
loop_
_entity_poly.entity_id
_entity_poly.type
_entity_poly.pdbx_seq_one_letter_code
_entity_poly.pdbx_strand_id
1 'polypeptide(L)'
;MIDFIIYLIAFFITVPIFATWLLYKIIRKFKHGKLRAFHQAVNWTTILYIIAVTILLTIIFEKQFIGITLVFLLSILTVIIIFQWKMNTEILFKKAIKVFWRFSFLIFFVIYICLLLIGVIRQIFFY
;
A
#
# COMPACT_ATOMS: atom_id res chain seq x y z
N MET A 1 3.07 6.70 28.56
CA MET A 1 2.65 7.68 27.52
C MET A 1 3.18 7.30 26.14
N ILE A 2 4.45 6.86 26.02
CA ILE A 2 5.04 6.40 24.75
C ILE A 2 4.34 5.14 24.22
N ASP A 3 3.97 4.21 25.09
CA ASP A 3 3.34 2.93 24.70
C ASP A 3 2.02 3.13 23.95
N PHE A 4 1.22 4.11 24.38
CA PHE A 4 -0.03 4.45 23.70
C PHE A 4 0.20 4.86 22.23
N ILE A 5 1.24 5.65 21.97
CA ILE A 5 1.60 6.08 20.62
C ILE A 5 2.08 4.89 19.79
N ILE A 6 2.87 3.99 20.40
CA ILE A 6 3.36 2.76 19.75
C ILE A 6 2.18 1.87 19.33
N TYR A 7 1.24 1.60 20.25
CA TYR A 7 0.07 0.77 19.96
C TYR A 7 -0.83 1.40 18.89
N LEU A 8 -0.98 2.72 18.91
CA LEU A 8 -1.74 3.44 17.89
C LEU A 8 -1.11 3.28 16.49
N ILE A 9 0.21 3.44 16.39
CA ILE A 9 0.94 3.26 15.13
C ILE A 9 0.87 1.81 14.66
N ALA A 10 1.10 0.86 15.56
CA ALA A 10 1.01 -0.57 15.27
C ALA A 10 -0.37 -0.94 14.71
N PHE A 11 -1.45 -0.43 15.32
CA PHE A 11 -2.81 -0.66 14.84
C PHE A 11 -3.02 -0.18 13.40
N PHE A 12 -2.53 1.02 13.05
CA PHE A 12 -2.65 1.53 11.68
C PHE A 12 -1.81 0.73 10.66
N ILE A 13 -0.67 0.17 11.09
CA ILE A 13 0.15 -0.71 10.25
C ILE A 13 -0.53 -2.08 10.06
N THR A 14 -1.12 -2.64 11.12
CA THR A 14 -1.83 -3.93 11.06
C THR A 14 -3.08 -3.84 10.20
N VAL A 15 -3.85 -2.74 10.29
CA VAL A 15 -5.12 -2.54 9.58
C VAL A 15 -5.06 -1.29 8.69
N PRO A 16 -4.27 -1.31 7.59
CA PRO A 16 -4.12 -0.17 6.69
C PRO A 16 -5.42 0.22 5.98
N ILE A 17 -6.41 -0.70 5.91
CA ILE A 17 -7.78 -0.41 5.42
C ILE A 17 -8.50 0.57 6.35
N PHE A 18 -8.28 0.47 7.66
CA PHE A 18 -8.84 1.43 8.60
C PHE A 18 -8.12 2.78 8.48
N ALA A 19 -6.80 2.74 8.29
CA ALA A 19 -6.00 3.93 8.05
C ALA A 19 -6.46 4.70 6.80
N THR A 20 -6.72 4.01 5.68
CA THR A 20 -7.22 4.65 4.44
C THR A 20 -8.56 5.33 4.65
N TRP A 21 -9.48 4.64 5.31
CA TRP A 21 -10.81 5.17 5.55
C TRP A 21 -10.80 6.39 6.47
N LEU A 22 -10.00 6.34 7.54
CA LEU A 22 -9.84 7.46 8.46
C LEU A 22 -9.19 8.66 7.76
N LEU A 23 -8.09 8.45 7.04
CA LEU A 23 -7.42 9.50 6.26
C LEU A 23 -8.34 10.11 5.20
N TYR A 24 -9.14 9.29 4.52
CA TYR A 24 -10.14 9.77 3.58
C TYR A 24 -11.17 10.68 4.25
N LYS A 25 -11.71 10.31 5.42
CA LYS A 25 -12.65 11.14 6.18
C LYS A 25 -12.02 12.47 6.61
N ILE A 26 -10.78 12.45 7.11
CA ILE A 26 -10.06 13.65 7.53
C ILE A 26 -9.84 14.57 6.33
N ILE A 27 -9.25 14.07 5.25
CA ILE A 27 -8.94 14.88 4.05
C ILE A 27 -10.21 15.41 3.40
N ARG A 28 -11.31 14.64 3.41
CA ARG A 28 -12.61 15.08 2.89
C ARG A 28 -13.17 16.27 3.66
N LYS A 29 -12.88 16.43 4.96
CA LYS A 29 -13.31 17.61 5.73
C LYS A 29 -12.62 18.90 5.25
N PHE A 30 -11.39 18.79 4.74
CA PHE A 30 -10.59 19.95 4.30
C PHE A 30 -10.62 20.18 2.78
N LYS A 31 -11.09 19.20 1.98
CA LYS A 31 -11.10 19.29 0.51
C LYS A 31 -12.50 19.15 -0.08
N HIS A 32 -12.89 20.11 -0.93
CA HIS A 32 -14.18 20.13 -1.61
C HIS A 32 -14.39 19.01 -2.67
N GLY A 33 -13.32 18.31 -3.09
CA GLY A 33 -13.42 17.27 -4.14
C GLY A 33 -13.32 15.83 -3.60
N LYS A 34 -14.41 15.05 -3.69
CA LYS A 34 -14.47 13.64 -3.25
C LYS A 34 -13.35 12.78 -3.83
N LEU A 35 -13.10 12.88 -5.15
CA LEU A 35 -12.06 12.11 -5.85
C LEU A 35 -10.64 12.57 -5.49
N ARG A 36 -10.42 13.89 -5.36
CA ARG A 36 -9.11 14.44 -4.99
C ARG A 36 -8.72 14.05 -3.56
N ALA A 37 -9.70 14.03 -2.64
CA ALA A 37 -9.50 13.57 -1.27
C ALA A 37 -9.12 12.08 -1.22
N PHE A 38 -9.82 11.24 -2.01
CA PHE A 38 -9.51 9.82 -2.12
C PHE A 38 -8.09 9.57 -2.65
N HIS A 39 -7.71 10.22 -3.75
CA HIS A 39 -6.36 10.07 -4.30
C HIS A 39 -5.25 10.47 -3.33
N GLN A 40 -5.49 11.48 -2.49
CA GLN A 40 -4.51 11.90 -1.51
C GLN A 40 -4.44 10.94 -0.31
N ALA A 41 -5.59 10.43 0.17
CA ALA A 41 -5.63 9.41 1.21
C ALA A 41 -4.86 8.16 0.77
N VAL A 42 -5.17 7.67 -0.43
CA VAL A 42 -4.49 6.54 -1.08
C VAL A 42 -2.98 6.77 -1.09
N ASN A 43 -2.52 7.94 -1.54
CA ASN A 43 -1.10 8.25 -1.62
C ASN A 43 -0.37 8.12 -0.28
N TRP A 44 -0.96 8.62 0.80
CA TRP A 44 -0.35 8.52 2.13
C TRP A 44 -0.35 7.08 2.64
N THR A 45 -1.40 6.32 2.34
CA THR A 45 -1.53 4.94 2.83
C THR A 45 -0.77 3.89 2.05
N THR A 46 -0.34 4.15 0.81
CA THR A 46 0.41 3.16 0.01
C THR A 46 1.64 2.64 0.75
N ILE A 47 2.33 3.51 1.49
CA ILE A 47 3.49 3.13 2.31
C ILE A 47 3.08 2.14 3.40
N LEU A 48 1.95 2.40 4.08
CA LEU A 48 1.42 1.49 5.09
C LEU A 48 1.09 0.12 4.50
N TYR A 49 0.51 0.06 3.29
CA TYR A 49 0.25 -1.22 2.62
C TYR A 49 1.53 -1.98 2.27
N ILE A 50 2.56 -1.29 1.77
CA ILE A 50 3.85 -1.92 1.45
C ILE A 50 4.46 -2.54 2.72
N ILE A 51 4.44 -1.80 3.83
CA ILE A 51 4.93 -2.28 5.13
C ILE A 51 4.08 -3.47 5.61
N ALA A 52 2.76 -3.33 5.62
CA ALA A 52 1.84 -4.36 6.08
C ALA A 52 1.99 -5.67 5.30
N VAL A 53 2.07 -5.61 3.97
CA VAL A 53 2.27 -6.79 3.12
C VAL A 53 3.63 -7.44 3.37
N THR A 54 4.69 -6.64 3.51
CA THR A 54 6.03 -7.18 3.79
C THR A 54 6.07 -7.91 5.13
N ILE A 55 5.40 -7.37 6.15
CA ILE A 55 5.27 -8.00 7.47
C ILE A 55 4.44 -9.28 7.36
N LEU A 56 3.26 -9.24 6.72
CA LEU A 56 2.40 -10.41 6.53
C LEU A 56 3.12 -11.55 5.80
N LEU A 57 3.87 -11.25 4.73
CA LEU A 57 4.69 -12.25 4.05
C LEU A 57 5.73 -12.86 4.98
N THR A 58 6.40 -12.02 5.77
CA THR A 58 7.41 -12.46 6.73
C THR A 58 6.81 -13.37 7.81
N ILE A 59 5.61 -13.06 8.29
CA ILE A 59 4.90 -13.88 9.29
C ILE A 59 4.42 -15.20 8.68
N ILE A 60 3.83 -15.17 7.47
CA ILE A 60 3.24 -16.36 6.85
C ILE A 60 4.31 -17.34 6.36
N PHE A 61 5.41 -16.86 5.80
CA PHE A 61 6.43 -17.71 5.19
C PHE A 61 7.71 -17.83 6.01
N GLU A 62 7.78 -17.18 7.19
CA GLU A 62 8.91 -17.22 8.13
C GLU A 62 10.27 -16.87 7.49
N LYS A 63 10.25 -16.04 6.44
CA LYS A 63 11.44 -15.57 5.68
C LYS A 63 11.38 -14.07 5.48
N GLN A 64 12.52 -13.42 5.25
CA GLN A 64 12.54 -11.99 4.98
C GLN A 64 12.17 -11.69 3.52
N PHE A 65 11.07 -10.95 3.30
CA PHE A 65 10.59 -10.58 1.96
C PHE A 65 10.86 -9.13 1.57
N ILE A 66 11.59 -8.36 2.39
CA ILE A 66 11.86 -6.93 2.15
C ILE A 66 12.47 -6.71 0.78
N GLY A 67 13.50 -7.49 0.42
CA GLY A 67 14.16 -7.39 -0.89
C GLY A 67 13.22 -7.71 -2.06
N ILE A 68 12.38 -8.74 -1.92
CA ILE A 68 11.40 -9.14 -2.94
C ILE A 68 10.35 -8.04 -3.14
N THR A 69 9.83 -7.46 -2.06
CA THR A 69 8.90 -6.32 -2.13
C THR A 69 9.54 -5.12 -2.85
N LEU A 70 10.82 -4.86 -2.61
CA LEU A 70 11.55 -3.75 -3.21
C LEU A 70 11.79 -3.97 -4.71
N VAL A 71 12.20 -5.17 -5.11
CA VAL A 71 12.32 -5.57 -6.53
C VAL A 71 10.96 -5.48 -7.22
N PHE A 72 9.89 -5.91 -6.56
CA PHE A 72 8.53 -5.81 -7.10
C PHE A 72 8.06 -4.35 -7.28
N LEU A 73 8.39 -3.45 -6.36
CA LEU A 73 8.13 -2.02 -6.53
C LEU A 73 8.92 -1.44 -7.73
N LEU A 74 10.20 -1.80 -7.86
CA LEU A 74 11.03 -1.35 -8.97
C LEU A 74 10.53 -1.91 -10.31
N SER A 75 10.06 -3.16 -10.36
CA SER A 75 9.52 -3.74 -11.59
C SER A 75 8.25 -3.01 -12.04
N ILE A 76 7.33 -2.68 -11.13
CA ILE A 76 6.14 -1.88 -11.44
C ILE A 76 6.56 -0.50 -11.97
N LEU A 77 7.55 0.15 -11.34
CA LEU A 77 8.05 1.44 -11.79
C LEU A 77 8.60 1.37 -13.22
N THR A 78 9.41 0.36 -13.52
CA THR A 78 9.97 0.14 -14.86
C THR A 78 8.88 -0.09 -15.90
N VAL A 79 7.87 -0.93 -15.60
CA VAL A 79 6.74 -1.17 -16.51
C VAL A 79 6.01 0.13 -16.82
N ILE A 80 5.80 0.98 -15.83
CA ILE A 80 5.10 2.26 -16.00
C ILE A 80 5.92 3.24 -16.83
N ILE A 81 7.24 3.29 -16.65
CA ILE A 81 8.13 4.12 -17.46
C ILE A 81 8.12 3.66 -18.92
N ILE A 82 8.25 2.35 -19.17
CA ILE A 82 8.21 1.79 -20.54
C ILE A 82 6.86 2.08 -21.20
N PHE A 83 5.76 1.90 -20.46
CA PHE A 83 4.42 2.19 -20.97
C PHE A 83 4.26 3.68 -21.30
N GLN A 84 4.78 4.57 -20.44
CA GLN A 84 4.74 6.00 -20.69
C GLN A 84 5.56 6.39 -21.92
N TRP A 85 6.76 5.83 -22.09
CA TRP A 85 7.63 6.07 -23.25
C TRP A 85 6.98 5.61 -24.55
N LYS A 86 6.25 4.49 -24.53
CA LYS A 86 5.52 4.00 -25.72
C LYS A 86 4.30 4.86 -26.08
N MET A 87 3.64 5.46 -25.09
CA MET A 87 2.44 6.28 -25.31
C MET A 87 2.70 7.76 -25.54
N ASN A 88 3.76 8.31 -24.95
CA ASN A 88 4.13 9.71 -25.06
C ASN A 88 5.62 9.77 -25.39
N THR A 89 5.98 10.53 -26.41
CA THR A 89 7.37 10.74 -26.83
C THR A 89 8.25 11.33 -25.71
N GLU A 90 7.65 11.97 -24.70
CA GLU A 90 8.35 12.53 -23.54
C GLU A 90 7.99 11.84 -22.22
N ILE A 91 9.02 11.44 -21.47
CA ILE A 91 8.89 10.81 -20.16
C ILE A 91 8.71 11.90 -19.10
N LEU A 92 7.46 12.20 -18.75
CA LEU A 92 7.14 13.07 -17.63
C LEU A 92 7.20 12.30 -16.30
N PHE A 93 8.36 12.33 -15.63
CA PHE A 93 8.62 11.63 -14.35
C PHE A 93 7.57 11.90 -13.26
N LYS A 94 7.11 13.15 -13.11
CA LYS A 94 6.06 13.50 -12.14
C LYS A 94 4.74 12.75 -12.39
N LYS A 95 4.42 12.50 -13.66
CA LYS A 95 3.21 11.75 -14.05
C LYS A 95 3.44 10.25 -13.83
N ALA A 96 4.61 9.72 -14.18
CA ALA A 96 5.01 8.34 -13.91
C ALA A 96 4.86 7.98 -12.43
N ILE A 97 5.49 8.75 -11.54
CA ILE A 97 5.48 8.49 -10.09
C ILE A 97 4.05 8.54 -9.54
N LYS A 98 3.22 9.48 -10.02
CA LYS A 98 1.82 9.57 -9.60
C LYS A 98 1.00 8.35 -10.04
N VAL A 99 1.24 7.82 -11.23
CA VAL A 99 0.56 6.61 -11.73
C VAL A 99 1.07 5.38 -10.99
N PHE A 100 2.39 5.27 -10.82
CA PHE A 100 3.07 4.24 -10.04
C PHE A 100 2.47 4.12 -8.65
N TRP A 101 2.41 5.22 -7.91
CA TRP A 101 1.91 5.19 -6.54
C TRP A 101 0.45 4.73 -6.43
N ARG A 102 -0.37 5.05 -7.43
CA ARG A 102 -1.78 4.61 -7.51
C ARG A 102 -1.91 3.13 -7.85
N PHE A 103 -1.13 2.65 -8.80
CA PHE A 103 -1.12 1.23 -9.18
C PHE A 103 -0.57 0.36 -8.05
N SER A 104 0.53 0.79 -7.42
CA SER A 104 1.10 0.10 -6.25
C SER A 104 0.07 -0.01 -5.14
N PHE A 105 -0.66 1.06 -4.80
CA PHE A 105 -1.72 0.96 -3.81
C PHE A 105 -2.74 -0.14 -4.13
N LEU A 106 -3.25 -0.17 -5.37
CA LEU A 106 -4.28 -1.13 -5.76
C LEU A 106 -3.74 -2.57 -5.67
N ILE A 107 -2.54 -2.81 -6.17
CA ILE A 107 -1.89 -4.12 -6.16
C ILE A 107 -1.62 -4.57 -4.72
N PHE A 108 -0.98 -3.73 -3.90
CA PHE A 108 -0.69 -4.06 -2.51
C PHE A 108 -1.95 -4.20 -1.65
N PHE A 109 -3.02 -3.47 -1.96
CA PHE A 109 -4.33 -3.64 -1.32
C PHE A 109 -4.91 -5.04 -1.58
N VAL A 110 -4.90 -5.49 -2.83
CA VAL A 110 -5.40 -6.82 -3.20
C VAL A 110 -4.52 -7.91 -2.57
N ILE A 111 -3.20 -7.79 -2.68
CA ILE A 111 -2.26 -8.74 -2.07
C ILE A 111 -2.46 -8.81 -0.55
N TYR A 112 -2.65 -7.66 0.11
CA TYR A 112 -2.91 -7.61 1.55
C TYR A 112 -4.18 -8.40 1.91
N ILE A 113 -5.29 -8.21 1.20
CA ILE A 113 -6.53 -8.95 1.46
C ILE A 113 -6.30 -10.46 1.26
N CYS A 114 -5.66 -10.85 0.16
CA CYS A 114 -5.37 -12.27 -0.10
C CYS A 114 -4.50 -12.89 1.00
N LEU A 115 -3.42 -12.22 1.40
CA LEU A 115 -2.53 -12.70 2.47
C LEU A 115 -3.22 -12.74 3.82
N LEU A 116 -4.07 -11.76 4.13
CA LEU A 116 -4.85 -11.75 5.36
C LEU A 116 -5.77 -12.98 5.41
N LEU A 117 -6.51 -13.24 4.32
CA LEU A 117 -7.37 -14.43 4.24
C LEU A 117 -6.58 -15.72 4.38
N ILE A 118 -5.43 -15.85 3.68
CA ILE A 118 -4.55 -17.02 3.80
C ILE A 118 -4.04 -17.18 5.24
N GLY A 119 -3.62 -16.09 5.88
CA GLY A 119 -3.14 -16.10 7.26
C GLY A 119 -4.21 -16.54 8.25
N VAL A 120 -5.43 -16.02 8.10
CA VAL A 120 -6.59 -16.40 8.93
C VAL A 120 -6.97 -17.87 8.71
N ILE A 121 -7.04 -18.33 7.45
CA ILE A 121 -7.35 -19.72 7.12
C ILE A 121 -6.28 -20.65 7.71
N ARG A 122 -5.00 -20.34 7.53
CA ARG A 122 -3.90 -21.14 8.10
C ARG A 122 -4.02 -21.22 9.63
N GLN A 123 -4.31 -20.11 10.30
CA GLN A 123 -4.47 -20.07 11.75
C GLN A 123 -5.68 -20.89 12.24
N ILE A 124 -6.76 -20.99 11.44
CA ILE A 124 -7.96 -21.75 11.82
C ILE A 124 -7.80 -23.25 11.54
N PHE A 125 -7.15 -23.64 10.44
CA PHE A 125 -7.06 -25.04 10.00
C PHE A 125 -5.81 -25.79 10.49
N PHE A 126 -4.69 -25.10 10.72
CA PHE A 126 -3.45 -25.70 11.20
C PHE A 126 -3.23 -25.53 12.72
N TYR A 127 -4.30 -25.19 13.45
CA TYR A 127 -4.38 -25.19 14.90
C TYR A 127 -5.38 -26.26 15.33
#